data_AF-A0A358CUV7-F1
#
_entry.id   AF-A0A358CUV7-F1
#
_cell.length_a   1.000
_cell.length_b   1.000
_cell.length_c   1.000
_cell.angle_alpha   90.00
_cell.angle_beta   90.00
_cell.angle_gamma   90.00
#
_symmetry.space_group_name_H-M   'P 1'
#
loop_
_entity.id
_entity.type
_entity.pdbx_description
1 polymer ?
#
loop_
_entity_poly.entity_id
_entity_poly.type
_entity_poly.pdbx_seq_one_letter_code
_entity_poly.pdbx_strand_id
1 'polypeptide(L)' 'VGDFKSGLYYLAKKRPEIELIPVHIDNLNRVLPRGEFLPVPLLSCISFGPPLWLERDEAKLDFLARARRAVLSLKE' A
#
# COMPACT_ATOMS: atom_id res chain seq x y z
N VAL A 1 -0.86 -2.79 9.01
CA VAL A 1 -0.01 -2.07 8.02
C VAL A 1 1.01 -1.24 8.78
N GLY A 2 2.31 -1.51 8.57
CA GLY A 2 3.40 -0.73 9.18
C GLY A 2 3.56 0.65 8.52
N ASP A 3 4.59 1.40 8.94
CA ASP A 3 4.88 2.70 8.35
C ASP A 3 5.52 2.58 6.97
N PHE A 4 5.18 3.53 6.10
CA PHE A 4 5.72 3.58 4.75
C PHE A 4 7.13 4.19 4.77
N LYS A 5 8.03 3.59 4.00
CA LYS A 5 9.43 4.04 3.91
C LYS A 5 9.57 5.18 2.89
N SER A 6 10.59 6.02 3.09
CA SER A 6 10.88 7.18 2.24
C SER A 6 11.15 6.85 0.77
N GLY A 7 11.49 5.60 0.44
CA GLY A 7 11.68 5.17 -0.95
C GLY A 7 10.48 5.46 -1.84
N LEU A 8 9.26 5.36 -1.30
CA LEU A 8 8.02 5.67 -2.04
C LEU A 8 7.97 7.14 -2.48
N TYR A 9 8.32 8.07 -1.58
CA TYR A 9 8.37 9.50 -1.90
C TYR A 9 9.40 9.81 -3.00
N TYR A 10 10.60 9.24 -2.89
CA TYR A 10 11.65 9.49 -3.89
C TYR A 10 11.32 8.87 -5.25
N LEU A 11 10.62 7.73 -5.28
CA LEU A 11 10.12 7.14 -6.51
C LEU A 11 9.09 8.05 -7.17
N ALA A 12 8.08 8.49 -6.42
CA ALA A 12 7.04 9.40 -6.91
C ALA A 12 7.63 10.72 -7.44
N LYS A 13 8.63 11.28 -6.73
CA LYS A 13 9.33 12.50 -7.15
C LYS A 13 10.15 12.31 -8.42
N LYS A 14 10.77 11.14 -8.61
CA LYS A 14 11.57 10.83 -9.80
C LYS A 14 10.72 10.50 -11.02
N ARG A 15 9.48 10.04 -10.80
CA ARG A 15 8.54 9.59 -11.83
C ARG A 15 7.15 10.23 -11.61
N PRO A 16 7.03 11.56 -11.72
CA PRO A 16 5.76 12.26 -11.49
C PRO A 16 4.66 11.89 -12.50
N GLU A 17 5.05 11.31 -13.63
CA GLU A 17 4.13 10.83 -14.68
C GLU A 17 3.43 9.51 -14.35
N ILE A 18 3.90 8.79 -13.32
CA ILE A 18 3.37 7.47 -12.96
C ILE A 18 2.37 7.60 -11.83
N GLU A 19 1.22 6.95 -11.99
CA GLU A 19 0.20 6.83 -10.97
C GLU A 19 0.61 5.78 -9.93
N LEU A 20 0.45 6.11 -8.64
CA LEU A 20 0.59 5.14 -7.57
C LEU A 20 -0.81 4.63 -7.20
N ILE A 21 -1.05 3.33 -7.37
CA ILE A 21 -2.35 2.72 -7.03
C ILE A 21 -2.26 2.12 -5.62
N PRO A 22 -3.06 2.59 -4.65
CA PRO A 22 -3.11 2.00 -3.33
C PRO A 22 -3.86 0.67 -3.41
N VAL A 23 -3.28 -0.37 -2.83
CA VAL A 23 -3.84 -1.72 -2.83
C VAL A 23 -3.82 -2.26 -1.41
N HIS A 24 -4.97 -2.69 -0.92
CA HIS A 24 -5.10 -3.42 0.33
C HIS A 24 -5.30 -4.90 0.04
N ILE A 25 -4.63 -5.75 0.82
CA ILE A 25 -4.74 -7.20 0.67
C ILE A 25 -5.09 -7.81 2.02
N ASP A 26 -6.25 -8.44 2.09
CA ASP A 26 -6.74 -9.09 3.29
C ASP A 26 -6.48 -10.60 3.27
N ASN A 27 -6.34 -11.17 4.47
CA ASN A 27 -6.21 -12.61 4.75
C ASN A 27 -4.96 -13.33 4.20
N LEU A 28 -4.03 -12.65 3.53
CA LEU A 28 -2.85 -13.29 2.94
C LEU A 28 -1.91 -13.95 3.98
N ASN A 29 -1.80 -13.37 5.18
CA ASN A 29 -1.00 -13.92 6.28
C ASN A 29 -1.55 -15.24 6.86
N ARG A 30 -2.79 -15.62 6.52
CA ARG A 30 -3.41 -16.88 6.97
C ARG A 30 -3.36 -17.97 5.91
N VAL A 31 -3.16 -17.61 4.63
CA VAL A 31 -3.05 -18.58 3.53
C VAL A 31 -1.76 -19.37 3.64
N LEU A 32 -0.66 -18.72 4.04
CA LEU A 32 0.61 -19.39 4.32
C LEU A 32 1.32 -18.69 5.49
N PRO A 33 1.00 -19.07 6.74
CA PRO A 33 1.69 -18.54 7.91
C PRO A 33 3.19 -18.82 7.84
N ARG A 34 4.01 -17.91 8.35
CA ARG A 34 5.46 -18.14 8.42
C ARG A 34 5.74 -19.41 9.23
N GLY A 35 6.42 -20.38 8.62
CA GLY A 35 6.83 -21.62 9.28
C GLY A 35 5.89 -22.80 9.06
N GLU A 36 4.77 -22.63 8.35
CA GLU A 36 3.87 -23.73 7.99
C GLU A 36 4.15 -24.27 6.59
N PHE A 37 4.02 -25.59 6.43
CA PHE A 37 4.30 -26.30 5.18
C PHE A 37 3.07 -26.44 4.27
N LEU A 38 1.86 -26.44 4.85
CA LEU A 38 0.61 -26.64 4.12
C LEU A 38 -0.19 -25.33 4.05
N PRO A 39 -0.48 -24.77 2.85
CA PRO A 39 -1.33 -23.60 2.74
C PRO A 39 -2.77 -23.93 3.11
N VAL A 40 -3.42 -23.05 3.88
CA VAL A 40 -4.84 -23.18 4.20
C VAL A 40 -5.65 -22.42 3.14
N PRO A 41 -6.62 -23.07 2.47
CA PRO A 41 -7.46 -22.40 1.49
C PRO A 41 -8.39 -21.40 2.21
N LEU A 42 -8.02 -20.12 2.15
CA LEU A 42 -8.79 -19.02 2.72
C LEU A 42 -9.11 -17.99 1.65
N LEU A 43 -10.28 -17.36 1.80
CA LEU A 43 -10.72 -16.31 0.90
C LEU A 43 -9.85 -15.07 1.12
N SER A 44 -9.06 -14.72 0.11
CA SER A 44 -8.26 -13.50 0.08
C SER A 44 -9.01 -12.43 -0.70
N CYS A 45 -9.06 -11.21 -0.17
CA CYS A 45 -9.67 -10.08 -0.85
C CYS A 45 -8.57 -9.06 -1.20
N ILE A 46 -8.70 -8.46 -2.38
CA ILE A 46 -7.81 -7.41 -2.86
C ILE A 46 -8.68 -6.22 -3.24
N SER A 47 -8.43 -5.08 -2.60
CA SER A 47 -9.14 -3.83 -2.83
C SER A 47 -8.20 -2.82 -3.48
N PHE A 48 -8.62 -2.24 -4.59
CA PHE A 48 -7.88 -1.21 -5.32
C PHE A 48 -8.52 0.16 -5.06
N GLY A 49 -7.70 1.14 -4.72
CA GLY A 49 -8.16 2.51 -4.53
C GLY A 49 -7.90 3.40 -5.74
N PRO A 50 -8.34 4.66 -5.67
CA PRO A 50 -8.06 5.64 -6.69
C PRO A 50 -6.55 5.95 -6.76
N PRO A 51 -6.03 6.34 -7.94
CA PRO A 51 -4.63 6.71 -8.10
C PRO A 51 -4.24 7.89 -7.21
N LEU A 52 -2.98 7.90 -6.76
CA LEU A 52 -2.35 9.02 -6.09
C LEU A 52 -1.03 9.42 -6.78
N TRP A 53 -0.72 10.70 -6.67
CA TRP A 53 0.53 11.30 -7.13
C TRP A 53 1.17 12.04 -5.97
N LEU A 54 2.46 12.34 -6.11
CA LEU A 54 3.10 13.32 -5.24
C LEU A 54 2.60 14.71 -5.63
N GLU A 55 1.99 15.42 -4.68
CA GLU A 55 1.47 16.76 -4.92
C GLU A 55 2.60 17.80 -4.93
N ARG A 56 2.35 18.94 -5.57
CA ARG A 56 3.33 20.03 -5.63
C ARG A 56 3.60 20.55 -4.22
N ASP A 57 4.89 20.68 -3.88
CA ASP A 57 5.36 21.15 -2.57
C ASP A 57 4.92 20.28 -1.37
N GLU A 58 4.47 19.05 -1.63
CA GLU A 58 4.10 18.11 -0.59
C GLU A 58 5.33 17.60 0.17
N ALA A 59 5.29 17.74 1.49
CA ALA A 59 6.36 17.28 2.35
C ALA A 59 6.41 15.75 2.39
N LYS A 60 7.62 15.20 2.54
CA LYS A 60 7.86 13.76 2.55
C LYS A 60 7.00 13.02 3.56
N LEU A 61 6.86 13.55 4.78
CA LEU A 61 6.09 12.88 5.84
C LEU A 61 4.59 12.90 5.52
N ASP A 62 4.08 14.00 4.99
CA ASP A 62 2.67 14.17 4.66
C ASP A 62 2.26 13.22 3.52
N PHE A 63 3.09 13.13 2.48
CA PHE A 63 2.88 12.17 1.38
C PHE A 63 2.84 10.72 1.87
N LEU A 64 3.79 10.33 2.73
CA LEU A 64 3.84 8.96 3.26
C LEU A 64 2.62 8.65 4.16
N ALA A 65 2.21 9.63 4.98
CA ALA A 65 1.01 9.50 5.81
C ALA A 65 -0.26 9.39 4.96
N ARG A 66 -0.39 10.22 3.91
CA ARG A 66 -1.52 10.20 2.98
C ARG A 66 -1.59 8.90 2.18
N ALA A 67 -0.46 8.44 1.64
CA ALA A 67 -0.38 7.15 0.93
C ALA A 67 -0.76 5.98 1.84
N ARG A 68 -0.29 5.98 3.10
CA ARG A 68 -0.68 4.96 4.08
C ARG A 68 -2.17 5.02 4.39
N ARG A 69 -2.74 6.22 4.57
CA ARG A 69 -4.18 6.40 4.82
C ARG A 69 -5.02 5.89 3.65
N ALA A 70 -4.59 6.15 2.41
CA ALA A 70 -5.26 5.67 1.21
C ALA A 70 -5.33 4.14 1.15
N VAL A 71 -4.27 3.42 1.56
CA VAL A 71 -4.31 1.95 1.64
C VAL A 71 -5.20 1.47 2.78
N LEU A 72 -5.16 2.14 3.95
CA LEU A 72 -5.98 1.75 5.09
C LEU A 72 -7.48 1.97 4.89
N SER A 73 -7.87 2.99 4.12
CA SER A 73 -9.28 3.25 3.82
C SER A 73 -9.91 2.26 2.87
N LEU A 74 -9.13 1.39 2.22
CA LEU A 74 -9.63 0.31 1.35
C LEU A 74 -10.01 -0.95 2.12
N LYS A 75 -9.70 -0.98 3.42
CA LYS A 75 -10.10 -2.04 4.31
C LYS A 75 -11.53 -1.77 4.79
N GLU A 76 -12.50 -2.31 4.06
CA GLU A 76 -13.87 -2.52 4.54
C GLU A 76 -14.02 -3.94 5.10
#